data_AF-A0A2N5JM33-F1
#
_entry.id   AF-A0A2N5JM33-F1
#
_cell.length_a   1.000
_cell.length_b   1.000
_cell.length_c   1.000
_cell.angle_alpha   90.00
_cell.angle_beta   90.00
_cell.angle_gamma   90.00
#
_symmetry.space_group_name_H-M   'P 1'
#
loop_
_entity.id
_entity.type
_entity.pdbx_description
1 polymer ?
#
loop_
_entity_poly.entity_id
_entity_poly.type
_entity_poly.pdbx_seq_one_letter_code
_entity_poly.pdbx_strand_id
1 'polypeptide(L)'
;MTIFSNLALWLLRYYGGLEKLELLAFDSFVQNRTLEERKPRIVLVTVSESDIQKLEKWPLSDAKLATLLQNINQQKPRAIGLDIYRDLPIAPGSADLERVYRSIPNLIVIQKVAGTRVSPPKVMVELGQTAANDLVLDQDGRVRRFLLSLVDRNEAIVLSLSLRLALIFWKKKVLPLPSKEKTLF
;
A
#
# COMPACT_ATOMS: atom_id res chain seq x y z
N MET A 1 34.77 -3.44 35.03
CA MET A 1 34.61 -4.33 33.85
C MET A 1 33.32 -4.05 33.06
N THR A 2 32.18 -3.82 33.72
CA THR A 2 30.86 -3.56 33.08
C THR A 2 30.74 -2.23 32.32
N ILE A 3 31.45 -1.17 32.73
CA ILE A 3 31.41 0.13 32.04
C ILE A 3 32.07 0.05 30.65
N PHE A 4 33.21 -0.64 30.56
CA PHE A 4 33.93 -0.82 29.30
C PHE A 4 33.16 -1.69 28.31
N SER A 5 32.48 -2.74 28.77
CA SER A 5 31.64 -3.58 27.90
C SER A 5 30.41 -2.81 27.37
N ASN A 6 29.76 -2.02 28.22
CA ASN A 6 28.62 -1.19 27.81
C ASN A 6 29.04 -0.09 26.83
N LEU A 7 30.20 0.54 27.04
CA LEU A 7 30.74 1.52 26.12
C LEU A 7 31.09 0.90 24.77
N ALA A 8 31.72 -0.28 24.76
CA ALA A 8 32.03 -1.00 23.52
C ALA A 8 30.76 -1.39 22.75
N LEU A 9 29.73 -1.90 23.44
CA LEU A 9 28.42 -2.18 22.84
C LEU A 9 27.75 -0.92 22.29
N TRP A 10 27.82 0.18 23.02
CA TRP A 10 27.27 1.46 22.57
C TRP A 10 27.98 1.95 21.31
N LEU A 11 29.31 1.87 21.25
CA LEU A 11 30.08 2.23 20.06
C LEU A 11 29.77 1.31 18.88
N LEU A 12 29.75 -0.01 19.09
CA LEU A 12 29.37 -0.99 18.07
C LEU A 12 27.98 -0.72 17.49
N ARG A 13 27.02 -0.36 18.34
CA ARG A 13 25.67 0.01 17.91
C ARG A 13 25.65 1.37 17.19
N TYR A 14 26.36 2.35 17.71
CA TYR A 14 26.44 3.71 17.13
C TYR A 14 27.01 3.67 15.71
N TYR A 15 28.02 2.84 15.46
CA TYR A 15 28.60 2.62 14.14
C TYR A 15 27.87 1.55 13.29
N GLY A 16 26.73 1.03 13.75
CA GLY A 16 25.93 0.05 12.99
C GLY A 16 26.52 -1.37 12.91
N GLY A 17 27.59 -1.67 13.65
CA GLY A 17 28.23 -3.00 13.65
C GLY A 17 27.30 -4.13 14.11
N LEU A 18 26.23 -3.81 14.85
CA LEU A 18 25.21 -4.77 15.30
C LEU A 18 23.96 -4.82 14.41
N GLU A 19 23.82 -3.93 13.43
CA GLU A 19 22.59 -3.76 12.64
C GLU A 19 22.12 -5.08 12.02
N LYS A 20 23.04 -5.84 11.41
CA LYS A 20 22.70 -7.15 10.81
C LYS A 20 22.10 -8.13 11.82
N LEU A 21 22.68 -8.19 13.02
CA LEU A 21 22.18 -9.09 14.08
C LEU A 21 20.84 -8.61 14.63
N GLU A 22 20.66 -7.30 14.78
CA GLU A 22 19.39 -6.70 15.20
C GLU A 22 18.27 -7.00 14.19
N LEU A 23 18.54 -6.86 12.89
CA LEU A 23 17.58 -7.17 11.82
C LEU A 23 17.24 -8.67 11.76
N LEU A 24 18.23 -9.56 11.93
CA LEU A 24 17.98 -11.00 12.00
C LEU A 24 17.13 -11.39 13.21
N ALA A 25 17.42 -10.80 14.37
CA ALA A 25 16.62 -11.01 15.57
C ALA A 25 15.18 -10.52 15.36
N PHE A 26 15.00 -9.32 14.81
CA PHE A 26 13.68 -8.78 14.47
C PHE A 26 12.91 -9.68 13.51
N ASP A 27 13.53 -10.12 12.41
CA ASP A 27 12.91 -11.00 11.42
C ASP A 27 12.45 -12.32 12.08
N SER A 28 13.27 -12.89 12.96
CA SER A 28 12.92 -14.09 13.73
C SER A 28 11.71 -13.85 14.64
N PHE A 29 11.66 -12.74 15.38
CA PHE A 29 10.51 -12.41 16.22
C PHE A 29 9.22 -12.22 15.41
N VAL A 30 9.30 -11.58 14.24
CA VAL A 30 8.14 -11.38 13.37
C VAL A 30 7.65 -12.71 12.78
N GLN A 31 8.55 -13.61 12.39
CA GLN A 31 8.17 -14.93 11.86
C GLN A 31 7.58 -15.85 12.94
N ASN A 32 8.10 -15.75 14.17
CA ASN A 32 7.65 -16.55 15.31
C ASN A 32 6.43 -15.96 16.04
N ARG A 33 5.90 -14.82 15.58
CA ARG A 33 4.70 -14.24 16.19
C ARG A 33 3.50 -15.16 15.97
N THR A 34 2.65 -15.28 16.98
CA THR A 34 1.37 -15.97 16.84
C THR A 34 0.53 -15.29 15.76
N LEU A 35 0.01 -16.09 14.83
CA LEU A 35 -0.91 -15.57 13.81
C LEU A 35 -2.20 -15.12 14.50
N GLU A 36 -2.58 -13.86 14.29
CA GLU A 36 -3.91 -13.41 14.68
C GLU A 36 -4.97 -14.13 13.86
N GLU A 37 -6.08 -14.48 14.51
CA GLU A 37 -7.24 -15.00 13.81
C GLU A 37 -7.71 -14.03 12.72
N ARG A 38 -8.05 -14.58 11.55
CA ARG A 38 -8.52 -13.82 10.41
C ARG A 38 -9.75 -13.00 10.83
N LYS A 39 -9.62 -11.67 10.83
CA LYS A 39 -10.73 -10.79 11.18
C LYS A 39 -11.86 -10.98 10.15
N PRO A 40 -13.11 -11.27 10.57
CA PRO A 40 -14.23 -11.55 9.65
C PRO A 40 -14.69 -10.31 8.85
N ARG A 41 -14.02 -9.17 8.99
CA ARG A 41 -14.41 -7.87 8.43
C ARG A 41 -13.63 -7.48 7.16
N ILE A 42 -12.67 -8.29 6.74
CA ILE A 42 -11.82 -8.02 5.58
C ILE A 42 -11.95 -9.17 4.58
N VAL A 43 -12.34 -8.85 3.35
CA VAL A 43 -12.37 -9.78 2.23
C VAL A 43 -11.21 -9.44 1.30
N LEU A 44 -10.41 -10.45 0.95
CA LEU A 44 -9.33 -10.31 -0.01
C LEU A 44 -9.73 -11.05 -1.28
N VAL A 45 -9.78 -10.33 -2.39
CA VAL A 45 -9.99 -10.87 -3.73
C VAL A 45 -8.63 -10.90 -4.40
N THR A 46 -8.07 -12.09 -4.59
CA THR A 46 -6.74 -12.27 -5.18
C THR A 46 -6.84 -12.73 -6.62
N VAL A 47 -5.84 -12.37 -7.42
CA VAL A 47 -5.59 -12.99 -8.72
C VAL A 47 -4.27 -13.75 -8.61
N SER A 48 -4.31 -15.06 -8.80
CA SER A 48 -3.13 -15.92 -8.83
C SER A 48 -2.59 -16.06 -10.26
N GLU A 49 -1.36 -16.56 -10.38
CA GLU A 49 -0.79 -16.95 -11.67
C GLU A 49 -1.66 -17.97 -12.41
N SER A 50 -2.26 -18.92 -11.69
CA SER A 50 -3.18 -19.88 -12.28
C SER A 50 -4.45 -19.24 -12.86
N ASP A 51 -4.91 -18.13 -12.27
CA ASP A 51 -6.06 -17.39 -12.78
C ASP A 51 -5.68 -16.60 -14.04
N ILE A 52 -4.48 -16.03 -14.07
CA ILE A 52 -3.92 -15.32 -15.23
C ILE A 52 -3.78 -16.27 -16.42
N GLN A 53 -3.23 -17.47 -16.19
CA GLN A 53 -3.08 -18.49 -17.24
C GLN A 53 -4.44 -18.92 -17.81
N LYS A 54 -5.44 -19.12 -16.97
CA LYS A 54 -6.81 -19.44 -17.41
C LYS A 54 -7.50 -18.30 -18.16
N LEU A 55 -7.16 -17.05 -17.82
CA LEU A 55 -7.71 -15.87 -18.49
C LEU A 55 -7.07 -15.62 -19.86
N GLU A 56 -5.91 -16.22 -20.14
CA GLU A 56 -5.06 -16.10 -21.34
C GLU A 56 -4.61 -14.66 -21.67
N LYS A 57 -5.20 -13.66 -21.01
CA LYS A 57 -5.00 -12.24 -21.24
C LYS A 57 -4.98 -11.51 -19.91
N TRP A 58 -3.81 -10.96 -19.59
CA TRP A 58 -3.59 -10.07 -18.46
C TRP A 58 -2.85 -8.81 -18.94
N PRO A 59 -3.22 -7.61 -18.46
CA PRO A 59 -4.19 -7.34 -17.39
C PRO A 59 -5.66 -7.48 -17.82
N LEU A 60 -6.59 -7.59 -16.84
CA LEU A 60 -8.04 -7.67 -17.09
C LEU A 60 -8.50 -6.51 -17.98
N SER A 61 -9.41 -6.75 -18.92
CA SER A 61 -10.08 -5.66 -19.65
C SER A 61 -10.88 -4.78 -18.70
N ASP A 62 -11.07 -3.53 -19.09
CA ASP A 62 -11.79 -2.53 -18.31
C ASP A 62 -13.25 -2.95 -18.09
N ALA A 63 -13.89 -3.61 -19.07
CA ALA A 63 -15.22 -4.20 -18.92
C ALA A 63 -15.28 -5.25 -17.80
N LYS A 64 -14.30 -6.17 -17.74
CA LYS A 64 -14.26 -7.20 -16.68
C LYS A 64 -14.01 -6.57 -15.31
N LEU A 65 -13.14 -5.57 -15.24
CA LEU A 65 -12.86 -4.85 -14.00
C LEU A 65 -14.09 -4.06 -13.53
N ALA A 66 -14.83 -3.42 -14.45
CA ALA A 66 -16.06 -2.69 -14.15
C ALA A 66 -17.10 -3.63 -13.52
N THR A 67 -17.35 -4.79 -14.13
CA THR A 67 -18.26 -5.82 -13.59
C THR A 67 -17.80 -6.31 -12.22
N LEU A 68 -16.50 -6.58 -12.04
CA LEU A 68 -15.95 -7.01 -10.76
C LEU A 68 -16.22 -5.97 -9.65
N LEU A 69 -15.93 -4.70 -9.93
CA LEU A 69 -16.14 -3.61 -8.97
C LEU A 69 -17.61 -3.40 -8.66
N GLN A 70 -18.50 -3.52 -9.64
CA GLN A 70 -19.94 -3.46 -9.42
C GLN A 70 -20.41 -4.60 -8.51
N ASN A 71 -19.97 -5.83 -8.77
CA ASN A 71 -20.33 -7.00 -7.94
C ASN A 71 -19.86 -6.84 -6.49
N ILE A 72 -18.64 -6.33 -6.28
CA ILE A 72 -18.12 -6.02 -4.94
C ILE A 72 -18.93 -4.91 -4.29
N ASN A 73 -19.25 -3.84 -5.02
CA ASN A 73 -19.99 -2.69 -4.49
C ASN A 73 -21.42 -3.06 -4.08
N GLN A 74 -22.07 -3.99 -4.77
CA GLN A 74 -23.41 -4.49 -4.40
C GLN A 74 -23.45 -5.12 -2.99
N GLN A 75 -22.32 -5.62 -2.49
CA GLN A 75 -22.21 -6.15 -1.12
C GLN A 75 -22.08 -5.05 -0.05
N LYS A 76 -22.14 -3.76 -0.46
CA LYS A 76 -22.07 -2.58 0.41
C LYS A 76 -20.86 -2.57 1.36
N PRO A 77 -19.63 -2.84 0.87
CA PRO A 77 -18.44 -2.76 1.72
C PRO A 77 -18.26 -1.32 2.23
N ARG A 78 -17.66 -1.16 3.40
CA ARG A 78 -17.36 0.18 3.95
C ARG A 78 -16.25 0.90 3.18
N ALA A 79 -15.25 0.17 2.69
CA ALA A 79 -14.16 0.68 1.87
C ALA A 79 -13.73 -0.38 0.87
N ILE A 80 -13.31 0.02 -0.33
CA ILE A 80 -12.81 -0.87 -1.38
C ILE A 80 -11.42 -0.37 -1.79
N GLY A 81 -10.43 -1.26 -1.76
CA GLY A 81 -9.08 -0.99 -2.29
C GLY A 81 -8.82 -1.82 -3.52
N LEU A 82 -8.34 -1.18 -4.60
CA LEU A 82 -7.89 -1.85 -5.82
C LEU A 82 -6.37 -1.71 -5.94
N ASP A 83 -5.64 -2.77 -5.59
CA ASP A 83 -4.18 -2.88 -5.70
C ASP A 83 -3.76 -3.47 -7.06
N ILE A 84 -4.23 -2.84 -8.14
CA ILE A 84 -3.86 -3.17 -9.52
C ILE A 84 -3.55 -1.85 -10.23
N TYR A 85 -2.38 -1.75 -10.84
CA TYR A 85 -2.00 -0.57 -11.61
C TYR A 85 -2.88 -0.42 -12.85
N ARG A 86 -3.39 0.79 -13.07
CA ARG A 86 -4.31 1.15 -14.15
C ARG A 86 -3.98 2.53 -14.72
N ASP A 87 -2.75 2.72 -15.18
CA ASP A 87 -2.35 4.00 -15.78
C ASP A 87 -2.97 4.20 -17.18
N LEU A 88 -3.09 3.11 -17.95
CA LEU A 88 -3.60 3.08 -19.31
C LEU A 88 -4.91 2.28 -19.40
N PRO A 89 -5.85 2.71 -20.27
CA PRO A 89 -7.09 1.98 -20.52
C PRO A 89 -6.80 0.64 -21.22
N ILE A 90 -7.57 -0.39 -20.85
CA ILE A 90 -7.45 -1.73 -21.42
C ILE A 90 -8.79 -2.12 -22.03
N ALA A 91 -8.91 -1.88 -23.34
CA ALA A 91 -10.14 -2.17 -24.07
C ALA A 91 -10.53 -3.67 -24.02
N PRO A 92 -11.83 -3.98 -24.11
CA PRO A 92 -12.97 -3.06 -24.19
C PRO A 92 -13.46 -2.58 -22.81
N GLY A 93 -14.28 -1.51 -22.79
CA GLY A 93 -15.07 -1.11 -21.61
C GLY A 93 -14.56 0.08 -20.80
N SER A 94 -13.63 0.89 -21.32
CA SER A 94 -13.03 2.00 -20.58
C SER A 94 -14.06 3.06 -20.14
N ALA A 95 -15.05 3.37 -20.98
CA ALA A 95 -16.13 4.29 -20.63
C ALA A 95 -17.03 3.76 -19.50
N ASP A 96 -17.28 2.44 -19.48
CA ASP A 96 -18.07 1.82 -18.42
C ASP A 96 -17.30 1.77 -17.11
N LEU A 97 -16.01 1.46 -17.16
CA LEU A 97 -15.15 1.49 -15.99
C LEU A 97 -15.05 2.90 -15.39
N GLU A 98 -14.93 3.94 -16.21
CA GLU A 98 -14.96 5.32 -15.73
C GLU A 98 -16.28 5.66 -15.03
N ARG A 99 -17.42 5.23 -15.59
CA ARG A 99 -18.73 5.40 -14.93
C ARG A 99 -18.79 4.68 -13.59
N VAL A 100 -18.25 3.47 -13.53
CA VAL A 100 -18.16 2.68 -12.28
C VAL A 100 -17.30 3.40 -11.25
N TYR A 101 -16.13 3.93 -11.63
CA TYR A 101 -15.28 4.72 -10.75
C TYR A 101 -16.02 5.91 -10.14
N ARG A 102 -16.75 6.69 -10.94
CA ARG A 102 -17.54 7.83 -10.44
C ARG A 102 -18.71 7.41 -9.55
N SER A 103 -19.24 6.19 -9.72
CA SER A 103 -20.38 5.68 -8.95
C SER A 103 -20.03 5.10 -7.57
N ILE A 104 -18.75 4.82 -7.30
CA ILE A 104 -18.29 4.15 -6.07
C ILE A 104 -17.42 5.12 -5.25
N PRO A 105 -18.00 5.93 -4.34
CA PRO A 105 -17.27 6.99 -3.64
C PRO A 105 -16.25 6.48 -2.60
N ASN A 106 -16.33 5.21 -2.22
CA ASN A 106 -15.45 4.58 -1.25
C ASN A 106 -14.44 3.60 -1.88
N LEU A 107 -14.25 3.68 -3.20
CA LEU A 107 -13.21 2.98 -3.93
C LEU A 107 -11.91 3.78 -3.91
N ILE A 108 -10.80 3.13 -3.60
CA ILE A 108 -9.46 3.70 -3.66
C ILE A 108 -8.60 2.86 -4.58
N VAL A 109 -7.99 3.50 -5.57
CA VAL A 109 -7.01 2.86 -6.48
C VAL A 109 -5.60 3.23 -6.07
N ILE A 110 -4.65 2.38 -6.45
CA ILE A 110 -3.25 2.62 -6.18
C ILE A 110 -2.59 3.53 -7.22
N GLN A 111 -1.53 4.19 -6.78
CA GLN A 111 -0.51 4.81 -7.61
C GLN A 111 0.86 4.49 -7.03
N LYS A 112 1.90 4.59 -7.88
CA LYS A 112 3.28 4.48 -7.44
C LYS A 112 3.94 5.86 -7.40
N VAL A 113 4.31 6.31 -6.20
CA VAL A 113 4.78 7.67 -5.91
C VAL A 113 6.30 7.78 -5.98
N ALA A 114 7.02 6.75 -5.54
CA ALA A 114 8.48 6.72 -5.45
C ALA A 114 9.12 5.84 -6.54
N GLY A 115 10.36 6.14 -6.89
CA GLY A 115 11.10 5.44 -7.96
C GLY A 115 10.46 5.62 -9.34
N THR A 116 10.33 4.51 -10.09
CA THR A 116 9.59 4.48 -11.36
C THR A 116 8.10 4.62 -11.08
N ARG A 117 7.57 5.81 -11.37
CA ARG A 117 6.19 6.16 -11.04
C ARG A 117 5.19 5.52 -11.99
N VAL A 118 4.01 5.22 -11.44
CA VAL A 118 2.87 4.71 -12.19
C VAL A 118 1.67 5.54 -11.78
N SER A 119 1.08 6.23 -12.74
CA SER A 119 -0.06 7.09 -12.50
C SER A 119 -1.33 6.23 -12.32
N PRO A 120 -2.29 6.67 -11.49
CA PRO A 120 -3.62 6.07 -11.46
C PRO A 120 -4.45 6.59 -12.66
N PRO A 121 -5.65 6.03 -12.90
CA PRO A 121 -6.59 6.62 -13.86
C PRO A 121 -6.88 8.09 -13.53
N LYS A 122 -6.92 8.97 -14.54
CA LYS A 122 -7.13 10.43 -14.36
C LYS A 122 -8.38 10.75 -13.54
N VAL A 123 -9.50 10.08 -13.83
CA VAL A 123 -10.75 10.21 -13.08
C VAL A 123 -10.58 9.95 -11.58
N MET A 124 -9.71 9.03 -11.19
CA MET A 124 -9.50 8.73 -9.76
C MET A 124 -8.71 9.84 -9.05
N VAL A 125 -7.83 10.54 -9.77
CA VAL A 125 -7.14 11.74 -9.27
C VAL A 125 -8.15 12.86 -9.03
N GLU A 126 -9.03 13.12 -9.99
CA GLU A 126 -10.09 14.14 -9.88
C GLU A 126 -10.99 13.90 -8.66
N LEU A 127 -11.32 12.64 -8.39
CA LEU A 127 -12.15 12.23 -7.27
C LEU A 127 -11.41 12.24 -5.91
N GLY A 128 -10.08 12.41 -5.89
CA GLY A 128 -9.29 12.26 -4.66
C GLY A 128 -9.33 10.83 -4.10
N GLN A 129 -9.49 9.84 -4.98
CA GLN A 129 -9.71 8.43 -4.66
C GLN A 129 -8.46 7.58 -4.97
N THR A 130 -7.27 8.12 -4.71
CA THR A 130 -5.99 7.46 -4.93
C THR A 130 -5.22 7.27 -3.62
N ALA A 131 -4.34 6.28 -3.58
CA ALA A 131 -3.43 6.02 -2.49
C ALA A 131 -2.13 5.37 -2.98
N ALA A 132 -1.06 5.46 -2.20
CA ALA A 132 0.21 4.84 -2.54
C ALA A 132 0.25 3.35 -2.14
N ASN A 133 0.91 2.52 -2.93
CA ASN A 133 1.29 1.15 -2.54
C ASN A 133 2.82 0.92 -2.57
N ASP A 134 3.58 2.01 -2.52
CA ASP A 134 5.04 1.95 -2.49
C ASP A 134 5.55 1.16 -1.29
N LEU A 135 6.55 0.32 -1.56
CA LEU A 135 7.30 -0.43 -0.56
C LEU A 135 8.73 0.09 -0.51
N VAL A 136 9.31 0.06 0.69
CA VAL A 136 10.74 0.36 0.89
C VAL A 136 11.47 -0.95 1.11
N LEU A 137 12.43 -1.23 0.24
CA LEU A 137 13.37 -2.32 0.41
C LEU A 137 14.52 -1.83 1.28
N ASP A 138 14.89 -2.64 2.26
CA ASP A 138 16.14 -2.45 2.99
C ASP A 138 17.33 -2.89 2.12
N GLN A 139 18.56 -2.64 2.60
CA GLN A 139 19.78 -2.91 1.83
C GLN A 139 19.93 -4.39 1.42
N ASP A 140 19.34 -5.30 2.18
CA ASP A 140 19.31 -6.74 1.92
C ASP A 140 18.13 -7.19 1.05
N GLY A 141 17.36 -6.24 0.50
CA GLY A 141 16.22 -6.50 -0.38
C GLY A 141 14.95 -6.96 0.34
N ARG A 142 14.92 -6.98 1.68
CA ARG A 142 13.72 -7.35 2.44
C ARG A 142 12.83 -6.14 2.70
N VAL A 143 11.52 -6.39 2.77
CA VAL A 143 10.53 -5.37 3.17
C VAL A 143 10.27 -5.50 4.65
N ARG A 144 10.75 -4.53 5.45
CA ARG A 144 10.46 -4.43 6.88
C ARG A 144 9.60 -3.22 7.25
N ARG A 145 9.53 -2.24 6.34
CA ARG A 145 8.87 -0.94 6.57
C ARG A 145 7.66 -0.80 5.67
N PHE A 146 6.49 -0.67 6.30
CA PHE A 146 5.26 -0.27 5.63
C PHE A 146 5.04 1.23 5.82
N LEU A 147 4.95 1.96 4.71
CA LEU A 147 4.75 3.39 4.75
C LEU A 147 3.31 3.71 5.15
N LEU A 148 3.13 4.68 6.03
CA LEU A 148 1.82 5.25 6.35
C LEU A 148 1.45 6.35 5.36
N SER A 149 2.44 7.12 4.93
CA SER A 149 2.29 8.17 3.92
C SER A 149 3.62 8.41 3.22
N LEU A 150 3.53 9.05 2.07
CA LEU A 150 4.65 9.49 1.25
C LEU A 150 4.44 10.95 0.89
N VAL A 151 5.52 11.61 0.49
CA VAL A 151 5.47 12.95 -0.12
C VAL A 151 5.74 12.78 -1.61
N ASP A 152 4.85 13.30 -2.46
CA ASP A 152 5.03 13.25 -3.90
C ASP A 152 5.95 14.39 -4.42
N ARG A 153 6.06 14.55 -5.75
CA ARG A 153 6.92 15.63 -6.33
C ARG A 153 6.35 17.03 -6.12
N ASN A 154 5.05 17.14 -5.84
CA ASN A 154 4.36 18.40 -5.63
C ASN A 154 4.27 18.72 -4.12
N GLU A 155 5.08 18.03 -3.31
CA GLU A 155 5.10 18.12 -1.85
C GLU A 155 3.77 17.72 -1.18
N ALA A 156 2.88 17.03 -1.92
CA ALA A 156 1.62 16.57 -1.38
C ALA A 156 1.82 15.26 -0.60
N ILE A 157 1.15 15.16 0.55
CA ILE A 157 1.11 13.95 1.34
C ILE A 157 0.14 12.95 0.69
N VAL A 158 0.66 11.81 0.26
CA VAL A 158 -0.12 10.69 -0.28
C VAL A 158 -0.14 9.59 0.77
N LEU A 159 -1.32 9.24 1.26
CA LEU A 159 -1.48 8.14 2.23
C LEU A 159 -1.26 6.79 1.55
N SER A 160 -0.77 5.81 2.30
CA SER A 160 -0.75 4.43 1.81
C SER A 160 -2.15 3.85 1.70
N LEU A 161 -2.33 2.87 0.82
CA LEU A 161 -3.61 2.22 0.57
C LEU A 161 -4.21 1.68 1.88
N SER A 162 -3.40 0.99 2.69
CA SER A 162 -3.83 0.41 3.96
C SER A 162 -4.34 1.49 4.94
N LEU A 163 -3.62 2.60 5.09
CA LEU A 163 -4.04 3.69 5.96
C LEU A 163 -5.31 4.38 5.42
N ARG A 164 -5.36 4.67 4.11
CA ARG A 164 -6.52 5.31 3.47
C ARG A 164 -7.80 4.48 3.68
N LEU A 165 -7.74 3.16 3.47
CA LEU A 165 -8.87 2.27 3.68
C LEU A 165 -9.28 2.19 5.16
N ALA A 166 -8.31 2.13 6.08
CA ALA A 166 -8.60 2.13 7.52
C ALA A 166 -9.36 3.39 7.94
N LEU A 167 -8.95 4.56 7.46
CA LEU A 167 -9.60 5.84 7.76
C LEU A 167 -11.04 5.90 7.25
N ILE A 168 -11.28 5.41 6.03
CA ILE A 168 -12.64 5.31 5.46
C ILE A 168 -13.48 4.36 6.32
N PHE A 169 -12.95 3.18 6.65
CA PHE A 169 -13.65 2.17 7.44
C PHE A 169 -14.10 2.69 8.82
N TRP A 170 -13.22 3.45 9.49
CA TRP A 170 -13.48 4.03 10.81
C TRP A 170 -14.15 5.42 10.76
N LYS A 171 -14.43 5.96 9.57
CA LYS A 171 -14.93 7.33 9.36
C LYS A 171 -14.08 8.39 10.07
N LYS A 172 -12.76 8.21 10.08
CA LYS A 172 -11.79 9.11 10.73
C LYS A 172 -11.09 9.96 9.68
N LYS A 173 -10.77 11.20 10.06
CA LYS A 173 -9.84 12.07 9.32
C LYS A 173 -8.47 11.96 9.99
N VAL A 174 -7.41 12.01 9.20
CA VAL A 174 -6.04 12.16 9.73
C VAL A 174 -5.94 13.59 10.26
N LEU A 175 -5.47 13.74 11.51
CA LEU A 175 -5.05 15.05 12.01
C LEU A 175 -3.92 15.57 11.11
N PRO A 176 -3.75 16.89 10.93
CA PRO A 176 -2.62 17.42 10.18
C PRO A 176 -1.33 16.76 10.67
N LEU A 177 -0.65 16.02 9.80
CA LEU A 177 0.65 15.48 10.15
C LEU A 177 1.58 16.68 10.35
N PRO A 178 2.41 16.70 11.40
CA PRO A 178 3.38 17.78 11.58
C PRO A 178 4.17 17.92 10.29
N SER A 179 4.15 19.13 9.71
CA SER A 179 4.94 19.47 8.54
C SER A 179 6.40 19.16 8.83
N LYS A 180 7.15 18.68 7.82
CA LYS A 180 8.60 18.40 7.92
C LYS A 180 9.33 19.42 8.79
N GLU A 181 9.56 19.11 10.06
CA GLU A 181 10.85 19.46 10.64
C GLU A 181 11.85 18.61 9.88
N LYS A 182 12.84 19.26 9.26
CA LYS A 182 13.97 18.62 8.59
C LYS A 182 14.51 17.54 9.52
N THR A 183 14.12 16.30 9.28
CA THR A 183 14.68 15.17 10.00
C THR A 183 16.06 14.96 9.40
N LEU A 184 17.05 15.61 10.03
CA LEU A 184 18.46 15.33 9.85
C LEU A 184 18.69 13.92 10.39
N PHE A 185 18.64 12.93 9.49
CA PHE A 185 19.31 11.65 9.67
C PHE A 185 20.14 11.42 8.41
#